data_AF-A0A514XLY6-F1
#
_entry.id   AF-A0A514XLY6-F1
#
_cell.length_a   1.000
_cell.length_b   1.000
_cell.length_c   1.000
_cell.angle_alpha   90.00
_cell.angle_beta   90.00
_cell.angle_gamma   90.00
#
_symmetry.space_group_name_H-M   'P 1'
#
loop_
_entity.id
_entity.type
_entity.pdbx_description
1 polymer ?
#
loop_
_entity_poly.entity_id
_entity_poly.type
_entity_poly.pdbx_seq_one_letter_code
_entity_poly.pdbx_strand_id
1 'polypeptide(L)'
;MKTALFVFLVLFGFTTTSWAQLQDLPNPGDEFPQPLPPDPNDPTPQPKPPAPKPPSTPAPAPGRITIGDFVLSGPFKGGRYITGIVVKVSTDGRTVWVRDDDDYQVYQREARYISKRMNKGPRDIWPGDKVLVGPFRNQTYTEGVVRAVYERGLFIVQENFDGGSYVRDQTLVAKRIPCYRNLCAEDNVWVGARSGIIRSAFDSGKFTVMDMVDRKLYLRDYSDLKKK
;
A
#
# COMPACT_ATOMS: atom_id res chain seq x y z
N MET A 1 36.43 44.19 -26.50
CA MET A 1 36.37 42.93 -25.73
C MET A 1 34.98 42.33 -25.93
N LYS A 2 34.87 41.18 -26.61
CA LYS A 2 33.58 40.53 -26.93
C LYS A 2 33.36 39.40 -25.93
N THR A 3 32.36 39.54 -25.07
CA THR A 3 31.98 38.52 -24.08
C THR A 3 30.91 37.63 -24.71
N ALA A 4 31.25 36.37 -24.97
CA ALA A 4 30.31 35.35 -25.44
C ALA A 4 29.65 34.69 -24.23
N LEU A 5 28.32 34.84 -24.11
CA LEU A 5 27.50 34.22 -23.09
C LEU A 5 26.97 32.88 -23.64
N PHE A 6 27.48 31.76 -23.13
CA PHE A 6 26.95 30.43 -23.42
C PHE A 6 25.89 30.08 -22.37
N VAL A 7 24.63 30.04 -22.79
CA VAL A 7 23.51 29.50 -21.99
C VAL A 7 23.34 28.03 -22.36
N PHE A 8 23.82 27.13 -21.51
CA PHE A 8 23.54 25.70 -21.61
C PHE A 8 22.25 25.40 -20.85
N LEU A 9 21.15 25.27 -21.58
CA LEU A 9 19.84 24.92 -21.03
C LEU A 9 19.64 23.42 -21.20
N VAL A 10 19.97 22.65 -20.15
CA VAL A 10 19.81 21.20 -20.12
C VAL A 10 18.46 20.88 -19.49
N LEU A 11 17.46 20.58 -20.33
CA LEU A 11 16.16 20.05 -19.91
C LEU A 11 16.24 18.51 -19.86
N PHE A 12 16.57 17.95 -18.69
CA PHE A 12 16.36 16.53 -18.42
C PHE A 12 14.91 16.31 -17.98
N GLY A 13 14.03 16.03 -18.94
CA GLY A 13 12.68 15.52 -18.67
C GLY A 13 12.75 14.01 -18.44
N PHE A 14 12.94 13.57 -17.19
CA PHE A 14 12.70 12.18 -16.80
C PHE A 14 11.21 12.02 -16.46
N THR A 15 10.42 11.53 -17.40
CA THR A 15 9.07 11.02 -17.12
C THR A 15 9.20 9.60 -16.59
N THR A 16 9.26 9.45 -15.26
CA THR A 16 9.16 8.13 -14.63
C THR A 16 7.70 7.70 -14.62
N THR A 17 7.30 6.91 -15.62
CA THR A 17 6.03 6.15 -15.57
C THR A 17 6.19 5.06 -14.52
N SER A 18 5.83 5.38 -13.28
CA SER A 18 5.81 4.45 -12.16
C SER A 18 4.65 3.46 -12.35
N TRP A 19 4.94 2.32 -12.95
CA TRP A 19 4.03 1.16 -12.94
C TRP A 19 3.96 0.63 -11.50
N ALA A 20 2.83 0.88 -10.83
CA ALA A 20 2.55 0.34 -9.51
C ALA A 20 2.28 -1.17 -9.60
N GLN A 21 3.35 -1.97 -9.67
CA GLN A 21 3.26 -3.42 -9.79
C GLN A 21 2.98 -4.02 -8.41
N LEU A 22 1.76 -4.48 -8.17
CA LEU A 22 1.37 -5.13 -6.92
C LEU A 22 2.15 -6.44 -6.74
N GLN A 23 3.37 -6.38 -6.21
CA GLN A 23 4.09 -7.56 -5.75
C GLN A 23 3.53 -7.96 -4.37
N ASP A 24 3.21 -9.25 -4.26
CA ASP A 24 2.87 -9.99 -3.04
C ASP A 24 1.47 -9.85 -2.41
N LEU A 25 0.42 -9.79 -3.23
CA LEU A 25 -0.81 -10.49 -2.86
C LEU A 25 -0.72 -11.94 -3.39
N PRO A 26 -1.22 -12.97 -2.68
CA PRO A 26 -1.31 -14.32 -3.23
C PRO A 26 -2.05 -14.25 -4.57
N ASN A 27 -1.45 -14.82 -5.62
CA ASN A 27 -2.10 -14.92 -6.91
C ASN A 27 -3.42 -15.68 -6.72
N PRO A 28 -4.57 -15.14 -7.15
CA PRO A 28 -5.77 -15.96 -7.30
C PRO A 28 -5.51 -16.91 -8.47
N GLY A 29 -4.92 -18.07 -8.18
CA GLY A 29 -4.55 -19.06 -9.19
C GLY A 29 -3.22 -19.78 -8.99
N ASP A 30 -2.54 -19.69 -7.84
CA ASP A 30 -1.50 -20.68 -7.51
C ASP A 30 -2.21 -22.05 -7.43
N GLU A 31 -2.05 -22.84 -8.49
CA GLU A 31 -2.66 -24.14 -8.67
C GLU A 31 -2.29 -25.04 -7.49
N PHE A 32 -3.30 -25.48 -6.73
CA PHE A 32 -3.15 -26.61 -5.84
C PHE A 32 -2.59 -27.78 -6.66
N PRO A 33 -1.65 -28.59 -6.12
CA PRO A 33 -1.17 -29.78 -6.79
C PRO A 33 -2.37 -30.58 -7.31
N GLN A 34 -2.33 -30.97 -8.59
CA GLN A 34 -3.41 -31.77 -9.18
C GLN A 34 -3.67 -32.97 -8.26
N PRO A 35 -4.95 -33.23 -7.90
CA PRO A 35 -5.26 -34.35 -7.04
C PRO A 35 -4.73 -35.63 -7.70
N LEU A 36 -4.04 -36.46 -6.91
CA LEU A 36 -3.69 -37.82 -7.31
C LEU A 36 -4.96 -38.52 -7.83
N PRO A 37 -4.84 -39.41 -8.82
CA PRO A 37 -5.98 -40.23 -9.24
C PRO A 37 -6.59 -40.90 -8.01
N PRO A 38 -7.92 -40.90 -7.88
CA PRO A 38 -8.61 -41.39 -6.69
C PRO A 38 -8.26 -42.87 -6.46
N ASP A 39 -7.93 -43.21 -5.22
CA ASP A 39 -7.78 -44.60 -4.81
C ASP A 39 -9.11 -45.32 -5.06
N PRO A 40 -9.16 -46.47 -5.77
CA PRO A 40 -10.38 -47.22 -5.99
C PRO A 40 -11.13 -47.62 -4.71
N ASN A 41 -10.50 -47.53 -3.54
CA ASN A 41 -11.09 -47.83 -2.25
C ASN A 41 -11.52 -46.59 -1.43
N ASP A 42 -11.42 -45.38 -1.99
CA ASP A 42 -11.77 -44.17 -1.25
C ASP A 42 -13.31 -43.98 -1.22
N PRO A 43 -13.95 -43.85 -0.04
CA PRO A 43 -15.39 -43.60 0.05
C PRO A 43 -15.76 -42.32 -0.72
N THR A 44 -16.86 -42.40 -1.47
CA THR A 44 -17.31 -41.33 -2.37
C THR A 44 -17.41 -40.00 -1.60
N PRO A 45 -16.72 -38.92 -2.04
CA PRO A 45 -16.75 -37.65 -1.33
C PRO A 45 -18.18 -37.11 -1.24
N GLN A 46 -18.63 -36.79 -0.02
CA GLN A 46 -19.90 -36.09 0.15
C GLN A 46 -19.87 -34.75 -0.59
N PRO A 47 -20.98 -34.32 -1.23
CA PRO A 47 -21.05 -33.04 -1.91
C PRO A 47 -20.70 -31.90 -0.95
N LYS A 48 -19.64 -31.17 -1.27
CA LYS A 48 -19.19 -30.01 -0.50
C LYS A 48 -20.31 -28.96 -0.46
N PRO A 49 -20.68 -28.43 0.71
CA PRO A 49 -21.67 -27.36 0.82
C PRO A 49 -21.33 -26.20 -0.12
N PRO A 50 -22.33 -25.57 -0.77
CA PRO A 50 -22.08 -24.45 -1.67
C PRO A 50 -21.30 -23.35 -0.93
N ALA A 51 -20.26 -22.83 -1.58
CA ALA A 51 -19.44 -21.77 -1.02
C ALA A 51 -20.33 -20.58 -0.61
N PRO A 52 -20.14 -19.99 0.59
CA PRO A 52 -20.90 -18.83 1.00
C PRO A 52 -20.75 -17.72 -0.04
N LYS A 53 -21.89 -17.13 -0.45
CA LYS A 53 -21.88 -15.96 -1.35
C LYS A 53 -20.96 -14.88 -0.74
N PRO A 54 -20.07 -14.27 -1.52
CA PRO A 54 -19.27 -13.17 -1.03
C PRO A 54 -20.20 -12.07 -0.49
N PRO A 55 -19.84 -11.43 0.64
CA PRO A 55 -20.65 -10.37 1.22
C PRO A 55 -20.96 -9.32 0.16
N SER A 56 -22.23 -8.98 0.02
CA SER A 56 -22.68 -7.99 -0.94
C SER A 56 -22.15 -6.63 -0.49
N THR A 57 -21.13 -6.11 -1.16
CA THR A 57 -20.63 -4.76 -0.90
C THR A 57 -21.79 -3.78 -1.10
N PRO A 58 -22.15 -2.95 -0.10
CA PRO A 58 -23.23 -1.99 -0.22
C PRO A 58 -23.03 -1.10 -1.47
N ALA A 59 -24.13 -0.79 -2.16
CA ALA A 59 -24.08 0.19 -3.24
C ALA A 59 -23.51 1.52 -2.71
N PRO A 60 -22.64 2.21 -3.46
CA PRO A 60 -22.18 3.53 -3.07
C PRO A 60 -23.35 4.47 -2.82
N ALA A 61 -23.30 5.25 -1.74
CA ALA A 61 -24.29 6.28 -1.50
C ALA A 61 -24.34 7.25 -2.69
N PRO A 62 -25.53 7.66 -3.17
CA PRO A 62 -25.66 8.70 -4.20
C PRO A 62 -24.87 9.95 -3.79
N GLY A 63 -24.15 10.56 -4.74
CA GLY A 63 -23.38 11.79 -4.51
C GLY A 63 -22.01 11.63 -3.86
N ARG A 64 -21.57 10.42 -3.52
CA ARG A 64 -20.20 10.16 -2.99
C ARG A 64 -19.09 10.61 -3.94
N ILE A 65 -19.29 10.39 -5.24
CA ILE A 65 -18.32 10.68 -6.30
C ILE A 65 -18.89 11.78 -7.20
N THR A 66 -18.10 12.82 -7.43
CA THR A 66 -18.44 13.98 -8.25
C THR A 66 -17.47 14.18 -9.40
N ILE A 67 -17.90 14.85 -10.48
CA ILE A 67 -17.03 15.24 -11.59
C ILE A 67 -15.89 16.12 -11.04
N GLY A 68 -14.67 15.85 -11.48
CA GLY A 68 -13.45 16.52 -11.02
C GLY A 68 -12.75 15.84 -9.83
N ASP A 69 -13.37 14.84 -9.19
CA ASP A 69 -12.72 14.09 -8.13
C ASP A 69 -11.51 13.31 -8.64
N PHE A 70 -10.39 13.39 -7.92
CA PHE A 70 -9.28 12.45 -8.06
C PHE A 70 -9.64 11.12 -7.42
N VAL A 71 -9.45 10.03 -8.15
CA VAL A 71 -9.88 8.70 -7.72
C VAL A 71 -8.83 7.64 -7.99
N LEU A 72 -8.90 6.56 -7.21
CA LEU A 72 -8.22 5.30 -7.46
C LEU A 72 -9.26 4.26 -7.86
N SER A 73 -9.05 3.64 -9.01
CA SER A 73 -9.96 2.63 -9.57
C SER A 73 -9.35 1.24 -9.48
N GLY A 74 -10.09 0.27 -8.95
CA GLY A 74 -9.67 -1.11 -8.80
C GLY A 74 -10.18 -1.79 -7.52
N PRO A 75 -9.69 -3.00 -7.21
CA PRO A 75 -8.69 -3.74 -7.99
C PRO A 75 -9.27 -4.28 -9.31
N PHE A 76 -8.49 -4.22 -10.39
CA PHE A 76 -8.77 -4.92 -11.65
C PHE A 76 -8.10 -6.30 -11.69
N LYS A 77 -8.15 -6.98 -12.85
CA LYS A 77 -7.45 -8.25 -13.05
C LYS A 77 -5.97 -8.11 -12.67
N GLY A 78 -5.47 -9.04 -11.86
CA GLY A 78 -4.10 -8.99 -11.31
C GLY A 78 -3.89 -7.98 -10.18
N GLY A 79 -4.98 -7.48 -9.57
CA GLY A 79 -4.90 -6.54 -8.44
C GLY A 79 -4.44 -5.14 -8.82
N ARG A 80 -4.37 -4.82 -10.12
CA ARG A 80 -3.97 -3.50 -10.61
C ARG A 80 -4.96 -2.43 -10.16
N TYR A 81 -4.41 -1.28 -9.80
CA TYR A 81 -5.16 -0.05 -9.58
C TYR A 81 -4.72 1.01 -10.58
N ILE A 82 -5.63 1.92 -10.93
CA ILE A 82 -5.35 3.02 -11.86
C ILE A 82 -5.86 4.32 -11.23
N THR A 83 -5.01 5.35 -11.21
CA THR A 83 -5.42 6.69 -10.78
C THR A 83 -6.02 7.46 -11.95
N GLY A 84 -6.89 8.41 -11.64
CA GLY A 84 -7.46 9.27 -12.66
C GLY A 84 -8.38 10.32 -12.08
N ILE A 85 -9.05 11.03 -12.99
CA ILE A 85 -10.03 12.06 -12.67
C ILE A 85 -11.41 11.67 -13.20
N VAL A 86 -12.45 11.89 -12.40
CA VAL A 86 -13.83 11.65 -12.81
C VAL A 86 -14.26 12.71 -13.82
N VAL A 87 -14.67 12.29 -15.02
CA VAL A 87 -15.14 13.19 -16.08
C VAL A 87 -16.65 13.16 -16.27
N LYS A 88 -17.32 12.08 -15.86
CA LYS A 88 -18.78 11.95 -15.90
C LYS A 88 -19.26 10.98 -14.83
N VAL A 89 -20.45 11.25 -14.29
CA VAL A 89 -21.16 10.34 -13.39
C VAL A 89 -22.57 10.14 -13.95
N SER A 90 -23.04 8.90 -13.95
CA SER A 90 -24.40 8.56 -14.37
C SER A 90 -25.44 9.12 -13.40
N THR A 91 -26.67 9.30 -13.86
CA THR A 91 -27.76 9.86 -13.05
C THR A 91 -28.04 9.06 -11.78
N ASP A 92 -27.86 7.73 -11.81
CA ASP A 92 -28.03 6.85 -10.65
C ASP A 92 -26.76 6.71 -9.78
N GLY A 93 -25.65 7.34 -10.20
CA GLY A 93 -24.36 7.28 -9.52
C GLY A 93 -23.66 5.91 -9.58
N ARG A 94 -24.20 4.91 -10.29
CA ARG A 94 -23.63 3.55 -10.32
C ARG A 94 -22.49 3.41 -11.30
N THR A 95 -22.52 4.20 -12.36
CA THR A 95 -21.49 4.23 -13.40
C THR A 95 -20.74 5.56 -13.38
N VAL A 96 -19.42 5.49 -13.43
CA VAL A 96 -18.49 6.62 -13.43
C VAL A 96 -17.56 6.49 -14.64
N TRP A 97 -17.33 7.58 -15.35
CA TRP A 97 -16.30 7.65 -16.38
C TRP A 97 -15.08 8.35 -15.80
N VAL A 98 -13.95 7.67 -15.84
CA VAL A 98 -12.67 8.14 -15.30
C VAL A 98 -11.70 8.31 -16.46
N ARG A 99 -11.07 9.47 -16.56
CA ARG A 99 -9.91 9.67 -17.42
C ARG A 99 -8.68 9.22 -16.65
N ASP A 100 -8.01 8.19 -17.14
CA ASP A 100 -6.84 7.63 -16.48
C ASP A 100 -5.61 8.52 -16.63
N ASP A 101 -4.73 8.47 -15.64
CA ASP A 101 -3.50 9.27 -15.65
C ASP A 101 -2.38 8.66 -16.50
N ASP A 102 -2.46 7.37 -16.85
CA ASP A 102 -1.40 6.65 -17.59
C ASP A 102 -1.52 6.81 -19.11
N ASP A 103 -2.72 6.71 -19.67
CA ASP A 103 -2.97 6.79 -21.12
C ASP A 103 -3.92 7.93 -21.54
N TYR A 104 -4.42 8.71 -20.58
CA TYR A 104 -5.40 9.80 -20.78
C TYR A 104 -6.71 9.38 -21.46
N GLN A 105 -7.00 8.08 -21.56
CA GLN A 105 -8.25 7.57 -22.10
C GLN A 105 -9.34 7.59 -21.04
N VAL A 106 -10.60 7.63 -21.50
CA VAL A 106 -11.77 7.64 -20.63
C VAL A 106 -12.37 6.25 -20.57
N TYR A 107 -12.40 5.67 -19.38
CA TYR A 107 -12.96 4.35 -19.13
C TYR A 107 -14.23 4.43 -18.30
N GLN A 108 -15.24 3.65 -18.71
CA GLN A 108 -16.45 3.44 -17.93
C GLN A 108 -16.19 2.41 -16.82
N ARG A 109 -16.56 2.74 -15.58
CA ARG A 109 -16.34 1.92 -14.39
C ARG A 109 -17.56 1.92 -13.49
N GLU A 110 -17.76 0.83 -12.76
CA GLU A 110 -18.76 0.82 -11.70
C GLU A 110 -18.24 1.58 -10.47
N ALA A 111 -19.06 2.43 -9.88
CA ALA A 111 -18.73 3.26 -8.73
C ALA A 111 -18.25 2.45 -7.51
N ARG A 112 -18.62 1.17 -7.41
CA ARG A 112 -18.13 0.28 -6.34
C ARG A 112 -16.64 -0.01 -6.45
N TYR A 113 -16.00 0.13 -7.61
CA TYR A 113 -14.55 -0.01 -7.79
C TYR A 113 -13.79 1.31 -7.70
N ILE A 114 -14.49 2.40 -7.36
CA ILE A 114 -13.92 3.74 -7.25
C ILE A 114 -13.74 4.11 -5.78
N SER A 115 -12.52 4.53 -5.45
CA SER A 115 -12.15 5.09 -4.14
C SER A 115 -11.71 6.53 -4.35
N LYS A 116 -12.43 7.48 -3.73
CA LYS A 116 -12.12 8.91 -3.82
C LYS A 116 -10.85 9.22 -3.04
N ARG A 117 -10.04 10.14 -3.57
CA ARG A 117 -8.88 10.67 -2.86
C ARG A 117 -9.35 11.45 -1.64
N MET A 118 -8.65 11.25 -0.53
CA MET A 118 -8.91 11.93 0.74
C MET A 118 -7.70 12.78 1.12
N ASN A 119 -7.94 13.82 1.92
CA ASN A 119 -6.86 14.63 2.50
C ASN A 119 -6.13 13.88 3.62
N LYS A 120 -6.85 12.95 4.29
CA LYS A 120 -6.41 12.28 5.51
C LYS A 120 -6.98 10.87 5.57
N GLY A 121 -6.16 9.92 5.98
CA GLY A 121 -6.53 8.53 6.16
C GLY A 121 -6.96 8.15 7.57
N PRO A 122 -7.35 6.87 7.75
CA PRO A 122 -7.50 6.27 9.07
C PRO A 122 -6.20 6.40 9.88
N ARG A 123 -6.32 6.41 11.21
CA ARG A 123 -5.20 6.58 12.17
C ARG A 123 -4.36 7.84 11.97
N ASP A 124 -4.98 8.91 11.46
CA ASP A 124 -4.30 10.19 11.25
C ASP A 124 -3.09 10.07 10.29
N ILE A 125 -3.19 9.22 9.27
CA ILE A 125 -2.13 9.09 8.25
C ILE A 125 -2.37 10.09 7.12
N TRP A 126 -1.37 10.91 6.80
CA TRP A 126 -1.42 11.97 5.80
C TRP A 126 -0.47 11.70 4.63
N PRO A 127 -0.72 12.26 3.43
CA PRO A 127 0.30 12.36 2.41
C PRO A 127 1.57 13.05 2.95
N GLY A 128 2.73 12.44 2.72
CA GLY A 128 4.03 12.86 3.25
C GLY A 128 4.47 12.12 4.51
N ASP A 129 3.58 11.41 5.20
CA ASP A 129 3.95 10.62 6.38
C ASP A 129 4.90 9.48 6.01
N LYS A 130 5.94 9.29 6.84
CA LYS A 130 6.82 8.12 6.78
C LYS A 130 6.11 6.92 7.39
N VAL A 131 6.20 5.77 6.75
CA VAL A 131 5.49 4.55 7.16
C VAL A 131 6.39 3.32 7.06
N LEU A 132 6.03 2.29 7.82
CA LEU A 132 6.48 0.91 7.61
C LEU A 132 5.36 0.14 6.92
N VAL A 133 5.68 -0.60 5.87
CA VAL A 133 4.72 -1.39 5.10
C VAL A 133 5.03 -2.88 5.25
N GLY A 134 4.01 -3.70 5.53
CA GLY A 134 4.10 -5.15 5.68
C GLY A 134 3.22 -5.69 6.82
N PRO A 135 3.36 -6.98 7.19
CA PRO A 135 4.31 -7.94 6.62
C PRO A 135 3.94 -8.36 5.20
N PHE A 136 4.96 -8.55 4.35
CA PHE A 136 4.82 -9.28 3.08
C PHE A 136 5.25 -10.74 3.26
N ARG A 137 5.45 -11.47 2.14
CA ARG A 137 5.97 -12.84 2.17
C ARG A 137 7.26 -12.88 3.00
N ASN A 138 7.39 -13.90 3.85
CA ASN A 138 8.51 -14.10 4.78
C ASN A 138 8.67 -13.02 5.86
N GLN A 139 7.58 -12.37 6.28
CA GLN A 139 7.61 -11.31 7.31
C GLN A 139 8.56 -10.16 6.97
N THR A 140 8.68 -9.86 5.68
CA THR A 140 9.48 -8.73 5.21
C THR A 140 8.68 -7.43 5.36
N TYR A 141 9.40 -6.34 5.60
CA TYR A 141 8.83 -5.01 5.73
C TYR A 141 9.70 -4.01 4.98
N THR A 142 9.07 -2.95 4.46
CA THR A 142 9.77 -1.86 3.79
C THR A 142 9.36 -0.53 4.42
N GLU A 143 10.31 0.39 4.57
CA GLU A 143 9.95 1.78 4.89
C GLU A 143 9.55 2.53 3.62
N GLY A 144 8.66 3.50 3.74
CA GLY A 144 8.21 4.31 2.62
C GLY A 144 7.58 5.63 3.03
N VAL A 145 7.04 6.34 2.05
CA VAL A 145 6.34 7.62 2.23
C VAL A 145 4.96 7.54 1.56
N VAL A 146 3.92 7.95 2.28
CA VAL A 146 2.56 8.01 1.74
C VAL A 146 2.49 9.12 0.68
N ARG A 147 2.15 8.78 -0.55
CA ARG A 147 1.98 9.74 -1.66
C ARG A 147 0.54 10.22 -1.80
N ALA A 148 -0.42 9.34 -1.56
CA ALA A 148 -1.84 9.67 -1.57
C ALA A 148 -2.63 8.72 -0.68
N VAL A 149 -3.78 9.21 -0.21
CA VAL A 149 -4.73 8.45 0.59
C VAL A 149 -6.06 8.44 -0.13
N TYR A 150 -6.72 7.28 -0.12
CA TYR A 150 -8.03 7.07 -0.73
C TYR A 150 -8.98 6.43 0.28
N GLU A 151 -10.27 6.60 0.01
CA GLU A 151 -11.33 5.94 0.78
C GLU A 151 -11.08 4.43 0.91
N ARG A 152 -11.74 3.82 1.91
CA ARG A 152 -11.61 2.38 2.25
C ARG A 152 -10.22 1.98 2.73
N GLY A 153 -9.44 2.95 3.22
CA GLY A 153 -8.13 2.70 3.80
C GLY A 153 -7.09 2.27 2.77
N LEU A 154 -7.21 2.75 1.53
CA LEU A 154 -6.20 2.50 0.49
C LEU A 154 -5.17 3.64 0.47
N PHE A 155 -3.90 3.28 0.41
CA PHE A 155 -2.77 4.22 0.36
C PHE A 155 -1.96 3.96 -0.89
N ILE A 156 -1.48 5.01 -1.56
CA ILE A 156 -0.33 4.88 -2.47
C ILE A 156 0.90 5.20 -1.64
N VAL A 157 1.79 4.23 -1.47
CA VAL A 157 3.05 4.37 -0.73
C VAL A 157 4.20 4.25 -1.70
N GLN A 158 5.11 5.22 -1.69
CA GLN A 158 6.39 5.07 -2.36
C GLN A 158 7.38 4.39 -1.42
N GLU A 159 7.85 3.20 -1.79
CA GLU A 159 8.76 2.41 -0.96
C GLU A 159 10.20 2.86 -1.17
N ASN A 160 10.99 2.87 -0.10
CA ASN A 160 12.37 3.35 -0.13
C ASN A 160 13.34 2.38 -0.82
N PHE A 161 12.96 1.11 -0.96
CA PHE A 161 13.84 0.06 -1.48
C PHE A 161 14.09 0.21 -2.99
N ASP A 162 13.04 0.37 -3.76
CA ASP A 162 13.08 0.48 -5.23
C ASP A 162 12.55 1.83 -5.74
N GLY A 163 12.03 2.69 -4.86
CA GLY A 163 11.40 3.96 -5.24
C GLY A 163 10.05 3.79 -5.94
N GLY A 164 9.54 2.55 -6.04
CA GLY A 164 8.25 2.24 -6.65
C GLY A 164 7.09 2.72 -5.80
N SER A 165 5.98 3.09 -6.45
CA SER A 165 4.73 3.46 -5.76
C SER A 165 3.73 2.33 -5.83
N TYR A 166 3.23 1.88 -4.69
CA TYR A 166 2.33 0.73 -4.60
C TYR A 166 1.06 1.06 -3.84
N VAL A 167 -0.05 0.44 -4.25
CA VAL A 167 -1.29 0.51 -3.47
C VAL A 167 -1.22 -0.49 -2.31
N ARG A 168 -1.46 0.00 -1.10
CA ARG A 168 -1.43 -0.78 0.14
C ARG A 168 -2.72 -0.57 0.93
N ASP A 169 -3.22 -1.64 1.51
CA ASP A 169 -4.34 -1.58 2.45
C ASP A 169 -3.86 -1.03 3.80
N GLN A 170 -4.73 -0.34 4.52
CA GLN A 170 -4.46 0.24 5.83
C GLN A 170 -3.89 -0.76 6.83
N THR A 171 -4.27 -2.03 6.74
CA THR A 171 -3.80 -3.09 7.65
C THR A 171 -2.31 -3.37 7.48
N LEU A 172 -1.73 -3.03 6.32
CA LEU A 172 -0.32 -3.24 6.00
C LEU A 172 0.54 -1.99 6.23
N VAL A 173 -0.05 -0.85 6.61
CA VAL A 173 0.68 0.42 6.75
C VAL A 173 0.79 0.78 8.22
N ALA A 174 1.96 1.09 8.74
CA ALA A 174 2.16 1.58 10.10
C ALA A 174 2.83 2.95 10.08
N LYS A 175 2.20 3.95 10.70
CA LYS A 175 2.70 5.33 10.73
C LYS A 175 3.94 5.42 11.60
N ARG A 176 4.99 6.08 11.11
CA ARG A 176 6.13 6.46 11.96
C ARG A 176 5.67 7.53 12.95
N ILE A 177 5.90 7.27 14.23
CA ILE A 177 5.52 8.17 15.32
C ILE A 177 6.75 8.51 16.17
N PRO A 178 6.71 9.60 16.95
CA PRO A 178 7.85 9.99 17.79
C PRO A 178 8.19 8.94 18.86
N CYS A 179 7.17 8.38 19.50
CA CYS A 179 7.30 7.40 20.58
C CYS A 179 6.14 6.41 20.59
N TYR A 180 6.39 5.19 21.05
CA TYR A 180 5.36 4.19 21.34
C TYR A 180 5.59 3.63 22.75
N ARG A 181 4.60 3.76 23.64
CA ARG A 181 4.64 3.26 25.04
C ARG A 181 5.96 3.60 25.77
N ASN A 182 6.32 4.89 25.79
CA ASN A 182 7.52 5.45 26.44
C ASN A 182 8.88 5.10 25.81
N LEU A 183 8.90 4.40 24.68
CA LEU A 183 10.10 4.21 23.86
C LEU A 183 10.05 5.16 22.67
N CYS A 184 11.06 6.03 22.56
CA CYS A 184 11.16 7.06 21.55
C CYS A 184 12.32 6.80 20.58
N ALA A 185 12.31 7.47 19.43
CA ALA A 185 13.51 7.53 18.60
C ALA A 185 14.72 8.09 19.40
N GLU A 186 15.90 7.57 19.11
CA GLU A 186 17.19 7.84 19.78
C GLU A 186 17.31 7.32 21.23
N ASP A 187 16.29 6.67 21.80
CA ASP A 187 16.43 5.98 23.08
C ASP A 187 17.44 4.81 22.96
N ASN A 188 18.27 4.64 24.00
CA ASN A 188 19.09 3.46 24.17
C ASN A 188 18.24 2.33 24.77
N VAL A 189 18.33 1.14 24.16
CA VAL A 189 17.56 -0.03 24.56
C VAL A 189 18.41 -1.28 24.62
N TRP A 190 17.96 -2.26 25.40
CA TRP A 190 18.43 -3.62 25.38
C TRP A 190 17.54 -4.48 24.48
N VAL A 191 18.17 -5.27 23.62
CA VAL A 191 17.57 -6.30 22.76
C VAL A 191 18.18 -7.63 23.19
N GLY A 192 17.53 -8.32 24.13
CA GLY A 192 18.17 -9.43 24.85
C GLY A 192 19.41 -8.96 25.61
N ALA A 193 20.58 -9.54 25.32
CA ALA A 193 21.87 -9.16 25.92
C ALA A 193 22.62 -8.04 25.17
N ARG A 194 22.09 -7.57 24.03
CA ARG A 194 22.75 -6.57 23.18
C ARG A 194 22.16 -5.19 23.38
N SER A 195 22.98 -4.14 23.29
CA SER A 195 22.50 -2.76 23.29
C SER A 195 22.20 -2.27 21.88
N GLY A 196 21.16 -1.46 21.74
CA GLY A 196 20.80 -0.79 20.49
C GLY A 196 20.28 0.63 20.70
N ILE A 197 20.12 1.36 19.61
CA ILE A 197 19.50 2.69 19.58
C ILE A 197 18.27 2.62 18.66
N ILE A 198 17.12 3.06 19.15
CA ILE A 198 15.90 3.15 18.33
C ILE A 198 16.11 4.23 17.26
N ARG A 199 15.88 3.91 15.99
CA ARG A 199 15.90 4.88 14.87
C ARG A 199 14.51 5.35 14.46
N SER A 200 13.54 4.44 14.47
CA SER A 200 12.15 4.74 14.19
C SER A 200 11.23 3.94 15.11
N ALA A 201 10.14 4.56 15.55
CA ALA A 201 9.02 3.89 16.20
C ALA A 201 7.80 3.98 15.28
N PHE A 202 6.98 2.93 15.27
CA PHE A 202 5.77 2.86 14.45
C PHE A 202 4.53 2.61 15.32
N ASP A 203 3.37 3.09 14.89
CA ASP A 203 2.10 2.96 15.61
C ASP A 203 1.60 1.51 15.76
N SER A 204 2.17 0.58 15.00
CA SER A 204 2.00 -0.86 15.15
C SER A 204 2.73 -1.47 16.35
N GLY A 205 3.55 -0.70 17.07
CA GLY A 205 4.41 -1.19 18.14
C GLY A 205 5.70 -1.84 17.65
N LYS A 206 6.05 -1.63 16.37
CA LYS A 206 7.33 -2.04 15.78
C LYS A 206 8.35 -0.91 15.85
N PHE A 207 9.62 -1.27 15.84
CA PHE A 207 10.75 -0.35 15.89
C PHE A 207 11.86 -0.78 14.94
N THR A 208 12.50 0.17 14.26
CA THR A 208 13.84 -0.08 13.69
C THR A 208 14.89 0.28 14.72
N VAL A 209 15.75 -0.68 15.06
CA VAL A 209 16.78 -0.54 16.10
C VAL A 209 18.15 -0.79 15.47
N MET A 210 19.07 0.15 15.66
CA MET A 210 20.46 -0.01 15.27
C MET A 210 21.19 -0.79 16.37
N ASP A 211 21.66 -2.00 16.06
CA ASP A 211 22.51 -2.79 16.97
C ASP A 211 23.88 -2.10 17.08
N MET A 212 24.36 -1.89 18.31
CA MET A 212 25.62 -1.16 18.55
C MET A 212 26.87 -1.96 18.21
N VAL A 213 26.76 -3.28 18.07
CA VAL A 213 27.89 -4.17 17.75
C VAL A 213 28.18 -4.17 16.26
N ASP A 214 27.17 -4.38 15.42
CA ASP A 214 27.34 -4.50 13.96
C ASP A 214 26.86 -3.27 13.17
N ARG A 215 26.26 -2.27 13.86
CA ARG A 215 25.72 -1.03 13.27
C ARG A 215 24.62 -1.25 12.23
N LYS A 216 24.01 -2.44 12.18
CA LYS A 216 22.89 -2.74 11.26
C LYS A 216 21.55 -2.40 11.89
N LEU A 217 20.58 -2.09 11.02
CA LEU A 217 19.19 -1.86 11.43
C LEU A 217 18.43 -3.17 11.45
N TYR A 218 17.70 -3.39 12.53
CA TYR A 218 16.84 -4.53 12.71
C TYR A 218 15.44 -4.09 13.09
N LEU A 219 14.43 -4.75 12.53
CA LEU A 219 13.05 -4.59 12.97
C LEU A 219 12.82 -5.41 14.24
N ARG A 220 12.21 -4.81 15.25
CA ARG A 220 11.89 -5.42 16.54
C ARG A 220 10.47 -5.07 16.97
N ASP A 221 9.85 -5.97 17.70
CA ASP A 221 8.59 -5.71 18.36
C ASP A 221 8.83 -5.06 19.72
N TYR A 222 7.86 -4.26 20.19
CA TYR A 222 7.91 -3.60 21.51
C TYR A 222 8.30 -4.56 22.64
N SER A 223 7.80 -5.81 22.60
CA SER A 223 8.05 -6.84 23.61
C SER A 223 9.52 -7.25 23.73
N ASP A 224 10.33 -7.02 22.69
CA ASP A 224 11.73 -7.42 22.65
C ASP A 224 12.66 -6.36 23.25
N LEU A 225 12.13 -5.17 23.55
CA LEU A 225 12.90 -4.00 23.93
C LEU A 225 12.74 -3.69 25.41
N LYS A 226 13.86 -3.38 26.07
CA LYS A 226 13.87 -2.80 27.42
C LYS A 226 14.64 -1.49 27.40
N LYS A 227 14.06 -0.43 27.95
CA LYS A 227 14.76 0.87 28.07
C LYS A 227 16.00 0.70 28.94
N LYS A 228 17.13 1.23 28.49
CA LYS A 228 18.41 1.19 29.23
C LYS A 228 18.46 2.29 30.29
#